data_AF-A0A8B7DEW8-F1
#
_entry.id   AF-A0A8B7DEW8-F1
#
_cell.length_a   1.000
_cell.length_b   1.000
_cell.length_c   1.000
_cell.angle_alpha   90.00
_cell.angle_beta   90.00
_cell.angle_gamma   90.00
#
_symmetry.space_group_name_H-M   'P 1'
#
loop_
_entity.id
_entity.type
_entity.pdbx_description
1 polymer ?
#
loop_
_entity_poly.entity_id
_entity_poly.type
_entity_poly.pdbx_seq_one_letter_code
_entity_poly.pdbx_strand_id
1 'polypeptide(L)'
;MKISDVHNRIRHDQLNPSDKSFSLSVEAILVSMNLGSTGCAAFLKVYQKKWKDANRGNIKFESKNKNWLTQDFKSTYSNNISKPDNSSQLHKIGGRSSCSFKDASEKTKRRRLNDIINNFSSDELLHSARFKLRNEYNYEAAKQVAEISEPSSQFKKYTPNEDLELIIDGGMSKSTYQLMRNGAEERDCHIYPSYNNIRLSKAKCYPENIFVDDYSAHVPLQELFKHTVKILCAVQAPVISTMLDGLTRLTLRCKAGFDVATGQSMYKQISSEEAMFITCLAPLELKLKYGLSSLHAWIRFFEMVLHIGYKLETQKWQSRAIEDKENVMQVKKRIQTEFMNQMGLVVDFPKSGGSGTSNDGNTARQAFANYQSTAKILKVDETLLFYFYIILVTLSSGFEIDTVQFKEFCITALKLYISKYSWYYMAQSVHKILVHGHAIIARQYLPIGLMSEEAQEACNKDFKKFREDFSRKTSRIDTNRDLVNRLLVSSDPVITSLRK
;
A
#
# COMPACT_ATOMS: atom_id res chain seq x y z
N MET A 1 -72.53 36.25 -22.36
CA MET A 1 -72.28 36.06 -23.82
C MET A 1 -72.72 34.65 -24.14
N LYS A 2 -73.65 34.45 -25.07
CA LYS A 2 -74.16 33.09 -25.32
C LYS A 2 -73.14 32.29 -26.13
N ILE A 3 -73.14 30.97 -25.94
CA ILE A 3 -72.29 30.08 -26.74
C ILE A 3 -72.61 30.19 -28.24
N SER A 4 -73.87 30.49 -28.60
CA SER A 4 -74.29 30.81 -29.98
C SER A 4 -73.51 31.98 -30.59
N ASP A 5 -73.18 33.00 -29.80
CA ASP A 5 -72.50 34.20 -30.29
C ASP A 5 -71.04 33.89 -30.65
N VAL A 6 -70.44 32.92 -29.94
CA VAL A 6 -69.10 32.38 -30.24
C VAL A 6 -69.17 31.47 -31.47
N HIS A 7 -70.17 30.60 -31.56
CA HIS A 7 -70.36 29.69 -32.68
C HIS A 7 -70.51 30.44 -34.02
N ASN A 8 -71.33 31.50 -34.06
CA ASN A 8 -71.59 32.28 -35.26
C ASN A 8 -70.37 33.06 -35.77
N ARG A 9 -69.36 33.28 -34.93
CA ARG A 9 -68.11 33.94 -35.31
C ARG A 9 -67.06 32.98 -35.85
N ILE A 10 -67.29 31.68 -35.77
CA ILE A 10 -66.39 30.65 -36.32
C ILE A 10 -66.75 30.46 -37.80
N ARG A 11 -65.83 30.86 -38.69
CA ARG A 11 -65.96 30.66 -40.14
C ARG A 11 -65.68 29.21 -40.53
N HIS A 12 -66.73 28.40 -40.57
CA HIS A 12 -66.66 26.96 -40.84
C HIS A 12 -66.24 26.59 -42.27
N ASP A 13 -66.35 27.54 -43.19
CA ASP A 13 -66.06 27.47 -44.62
C ASP A 13 -64.55 27.53 -44.96
N GLN A 14 -63.69 27.85 -43.98
CA GLN A 14 -62.24 27.97 -44.19
C GLN A 14 -61.40 26.94 -43.42
N LEU A 15 -62.01 25.88 -42.86
CA LEU A 15 -61.36 25.10 -41.81
C LEU A 15 -61.40 23.58 -42.08
N ASN A 16 -60.20 23.01 -42.28
CA ASN A 16 -59.99 21.56 -42.39
C ASN A 16 -59.71 20.95 -40.99
N PRO A 17 -60.43 19.92 -40.51
CA PRO A 17 -60.45 19.56 -39.08
C PRO A 17 -59.20 18.85 -38.53
N SER A 18 -58.25 18.50 -39.39
CA SER A 18 -56.94 17.96 -39.02
C SER A 18 -55.88 19.05 -38.83
N ASP A 19 -56.26 20.31 -39.03
CA ASP A 19 -55.31 21.41 -39.13
C ASP A 19 -55.21 22.19 -37.80
N LYS A 20 -53.99 22.41 -37.31
CA LYS A 20 -53.74 23.19 -36.08
C LYS A 20 -54.24 24.63 -36.20
N SER A 21 -54.43 25.11 -37.43
CA SER A 21 -55.00 26.42 -37.79
C SER A 21 -56.41 26.65 -37.23
N PHE A 22 -57.24 25.62 -37.08
CA PHE A 22 -58.59 25.72 -36.49
C PHE A 22 -58.54 26.12 -35.01
N SER A 23 -57.70 25.42 -34.23
CA SER A 23 -57.59 25.68 -32.79
C SER A 23 -57.04 27.08 -32.53
N LEU A 24 -56.04 27.50 -33.30
CA LEU A 24 -55.41 28.82 -33.20
C LEU A 24 -56.37 29.96 -33.56
N SER A 25 -57.19 29.78 -34.60
CA SER A 25 -58.18 30.80 -35.03
C SER A 25 -59.29 30.99 -33.99
N VAL A 26 -59.76 29.89 -33.40
CA VAL A 26 -60.80 29.95 -32.36
C VAL A 26 -60.23 30.45 -31.02
N GLU A 27 -58.99 30.08 -30.67
CA GLU A 27 -58.29 30.66 -29.51
C GLU A 27 -58.08 32.17 -29.68
N ALA A 28 -57.71 32.66 -30.87
CA ALA A 28 -57.57 34.09 -31.14
C ALA A 28 -58.91 34.84 -30.99
N ILE A 29 -60.02 34.27 -31.49
CA ILE A 29 -61.38 34.83 -31.32
C ILE A 29 -61.76 34.87 -29.83
N LEU A 30 -61.46 33.81 -29.07
CA LEU A 30 -61.78 33.72 -27.65
C LEU A 30 -60.91 34.63 -26.77
N VAL A 31 -59.64 34.81 -27.11
CA VAL A 31 -58.72 35.75 -26.44
C VAL A 31 -59.14 37.19 -26.67
N SER A 32 -59.62 37.55 -27.88
CA SER A 32 -60.19 38.87 -28.18
C SER A 32 -61.43 39.23 -27.34
N MET A 33 -62.03 38.23 -26.67
CA MET A 33 -63.20 38.38 -25.80
C MET A 33 -62.85 38.45 -24.30
N ASN A 34 -61.56 38.57 -23.94
CA ASN A 34 -61.07 38.64 -22.54
C ASN A 34 -61.49 37.44 -21.67
N LEU A 35 -61.35 36.22 -22.21
CA LEU A 35 -61.67 34.97 -21.52
C LEU A 35 -60.39 34.19 -21.20
N GLY A 36 -60.24 33.68 -19.97
CA GLY A 36 -59.03 33.00 -19.51
C GLY A 36 -58.67 31.74 -20.31
N SER A 37 -57.37 31.44 -20.45
CA SER A 37 -56.84 30.37 -21.31
C SER A 37 -57.34 28.97 -20.99
N THR A 38 -57.59 28.66 -19.71
CA THR A 38 -58.10 27.35 -19.26
C THR A 38 -59.57 27.10 -19.63
N GLY A 39 -60.42 28.11 -19.53
CA GLY A 39 -61.83 28.03 -19.96
C GLY A 39 -61.97 27.83 -21.47
N CYS A 40 -61.08 28.46 -22.24
CA CYS A 40 -61.04 28.31 -23.70
C CYS A 40 -60.69 26.89 -24.14
N ALA A 41 -59.69 26.26 -23.50
CA ALA A 41 -59.30 24.88 -23.80
C ALA A 41 -60.41 23.87 -23.46
N ALA A 42 -61.14 24.10 -22.37
CA ALA A 42 -62.29 23.26 -21.99
C ALA A 42 -63.44 23.39 -23.00
N PHE A 43 -63.77 24.62 -23.40
CA PHE A 43 -64.78 24.88 -24.42
C PHE A 43 -64.43 24.20 -25.76
N LEU A 44 -63.19 24.36 -26.24
CA LEU A 44 -62.76 23.81 -27.52
C LEU A 44 -62.91 22.29 -27.60
N LYS A 45 -62.58 21.57 -26.52
CA LYS A 45 -62.77 20.11 -26.46
C LYS A 45 -64.24 19.71 -26.60
N VAL A 46 -65.13 20.40 -25.89
CA VAL A 46 -66.58 20.14 -25.94
C VAL A 46 -67.15 20.49 -27.32
N TYR A 47 -66.74 21.64 -27.86
CA TYR A 47 -67.16 22.13 -29.17
C TYR A 47 -66.74 21.17 -30.29
N GLN A 48 -65.48 20.74 -30.33
CA GLN A 48 -64.98 19.81 -31.35
C GLN A 48 -65.71 18.47 -31.33
N LYS A 49 -66.02 17.94 -30.14
CA LYS A 49 -66.80 16.71 -29.98
C LYS A 49 -68.21 16.89 -30.55
N LYS A 50 -68.93 17.93 -30.13
CA LYS A 50 -70.29 18.23 -30.62
C LYS A 50 -70.32 18.51 -32.13
N TRP A 51 -69.26 19.13 -32.66
CA TRP A 51 -69.11 19.41 -34.10
C TRP A 51 -68.94 18.12 -34.90
N LYS A 52 -68.16 17.18 -34.38
CA LYS A 52 -68.01 15.84 -34.95
C LYS A 52 -69.32 15.05 -34.91
N ASP A 53 -70.06 15.09 -33.80
CA ASP A 53 -71.35 14.38 -33.63
C ASP A 53 -72.49 14.94 -34.51
N ALA A 54 -72.30 16.17 -35.02
CA ALA A 54 -73.18 16.81 -35.99
C ALA A 54 -72.76 16.56 -37.45
N ASN A 55 -71.81 15.66 -37.71
CA ASN A 55 -71.20 15.43 -39.02
C ASN A 55 -70.62 16.71 -39.65
N ARG A 56 -70.15 17.66 -38.82
CA ARG A 56 -69.54 18.92 -39.26
C ARG A 56 -70.44 19.78 -40.17
N GLY A 57 -71.76 19.61 -40.09
CA GLY A 57 -72.74 20.41 -40.79
C GLY A 57 -73.40 21.43 -39.87
N ASN A 58 -73.40 22.71 -40.25
CA ASN A 58 -73.87 23.79 -39.38
C ASN A 58 -75.36 23.65 -38.98
N ILE A 59 -76.24 23.43 -39.96
CA ILE A 59 -77.69 23.22 -39.75
C ILE A 59 -77.96 22.05 -38.77
N LYS A 60 -77.17 20.98 -38.89
CA LYS A 60 -77.30 19.78 -38.02
C LYS A 60 -76.72 20.01 -36.63
N PHE A 61 -75.72 20.88 -36.51
CA PHE A 61 -75.12 21.26 -35.24
C PHE A 61 -76.04 22.13 -34.40
N GLU A 62 -76.64 23.16 -35.01
CA GLU A 62 -77.58 24.07 -34.35
C GLU A 62 -78.84 23.35 -33.87
N SER A 63 -79.40 22.47 -34.71
CA SER A 63 -80.59 21.68 -34.35
C SER A 63 -80.33 20.70 -33.20
N LYS A 64 -79.19 20.00 -33.18
CA LYS A 64 -78.85 19.04 -32.11
C LYS A 64 -78.39 19.70 -30.80
N ASN A 65 -77.77 20.88 -30.86
CA ASN A 65 -77.14 21.51 -29.70
C ASN A 65 -77.84 22.78 -29.23
N LYS A 66 -79.11 22.98 -29.61
CA LYS A 66 -79.91 24.18 -29.30
C LYS A 66 -79.86 24.58 -27.82
N ASN A 67 -80.01 23.62 -26.90
CA ASN A 67 -79.97 23.88 -25.45
C ASN A 67 -78.56 24.25 -24.93
N TRP A 68 -77.51 23.80 -25.60
CA TRP A 68 -76.14 24.13 -25.23
C TRP A 68 -75.73 25.50 -25.79
N LEU A 69 -76.16 25.83 -27.01
CA LEU A 69 -75.90 27.12 -27.64
C LEU A 69 -76.53 28.30 -26.88
N THR A 70 -77.62 28.08 -26.14
CA THR A 70 -78.30 29.10 -25.34
C THR A 70 -77.66 29.38 -23.98
N GLN A 71 -76.70 28.56 -23.54
CA GLN A 71 -76.00 28.75 -22.25
C GLN A 71 -75.06 29.95 -22.29
N ASP A 72 -74.85 30.61 -21.14
CA ASP A 72 -73.85 31.66 -21.03
C ASP A 72 -72.44 31.04 -20.95
N PHE A 73 -71.56 31.52 -21.83
CA PHE A 73 -70.18 31.05 -21.90
C PHE A 73 -69.42 31.30 -20.59
N LYS A 74 -69.62 32.47 -19.96
CA LYS A 74 -68.87 32.82 -18.74
C LYS A 74 -69.32 31.99 -17.55
N SER A 75 -70.61 31.78 -17.34
CA SER A 75 -71.08 30.92 -16.23
C SER A 75 -70.68 29.45 -16.40
N THR A 76 -70.53 28.99 -17.65
CA THR A 76 -70.26 27.58 -17.95
C THR A 76 -68.76 27.25 -17.92
N TYR A 77 -67.90 28.19 -18.31
CA TYR A 77 -66.46 27.93 -18.48
C TYR A 77 -65.54 28.91 -17.74
N SER A 78 -66.10 29.91 -17.05
CA SER A 78 -65.33 30.77 -16.14
C SER A 78 -65.65 30.36 -14.70
N ASN A 79 -64.76 29.58 -14.08
CA ASN A 79 -64.58 29.68 -12.65
C ASN A 79 -63.15 29.38 -12.23
N ASN A 80 -62.71 30.27 -11.34
CA ASN A 80 -61.41 30.35 -10.71
C ASN A 80 -61.10 29.14 -9.82
N ILE A 81 -59.79 28.98 -9.63
CA ILE A 81 -59.12 28.08 -8.71
C ILE A 81 -59.73 28.20 -7.30
N SER A 82 -60.34 27.12 -6.82
CA SER A 82 -60.36 26.74 -5.42
C SER A 82 -59.83 25.32 -5.37
N LYS A 83 -58.60 25.13 -4.86
CA LYS A 83 -58.10 23.79 -4.53
C LYS A 83 -59.01 23.24 -3.42
N PRO A 84 -59.59 22.03 -3.55
CA PRO A 84 -60.21 21.40 -2.39
C PRO A 84 -59.10 20.95 -1.44
N ASP A 85 -59.23 21.33 -0.17
CA ASP A 85 -58.56 20.71 0.96
C ASP A 85 -58.92 19.23 0.97
N ASN A 86 -57.93 18.36 0.72
CA ASN A 86 -58.08 16.93 0.93
C ASN A 86 -57.82 16.60 2.40
N SER A 87 -58.80 16.92 3.25
CA SER A 87 -59.04 16.17 4.47
C SER A 87 -60.34 15.39 4.31
N SER A 88 -60.23 14.07 4.47
CA SER A 88 -61.29 13.07 4.66
C SER A 88 -62.02 12.46 3.43
N GLN A 89 -61.92 11.12 3.38
CA GLN A 89 -62.75 10.13 2.68
C GLN A 89 -62.69 10.04 1.14
N LEU A 90 -61.84 9.12 0.67
CA LEU A 90 -61.78 8.60 -0.71
C LEU A 90 -63.08 7.85 -1.08
N HIS A 91 -63.98 8.52 -1.81
CA HIS A 91 -64.80 7.84 -2.80
C HIS A 91 -63.96 7.60 -4.07
N LYS A 92 -63.84 6.33 -4.49
CA LYS A 92 -63.08 5.91 -5.68
C LYS A 92 -63.69 6.50 -6.96
N ILE A 93 -63.10 7.60 -7.46
CA ILE A 93 -63.32 8.10 -8.82
C ILE A 93 -62.33 7.37 -9.74
N GLY A 94 -62.84 6.78 -10.83
CA GLY A 94 -62.10 5.85 -11.70
C GLY A 94 -60.76 6.38 -12.20
N GLY A 95 -59.69 5.68 -11.83
CA GLY A 95 -58.33 5.90 -12.29
C GLY A 95 -57.56 4.57 -12.31
N ARG A 96 -56.45 4.53 -13.06
CA ARG A 96 -55.55 3.36 -13.11
C ARG A 96 -55.15 2.97 -11.68
N SER A 97 -55.29 1.70 -11.33
CA SER A 97 -54.92 1.19 -10.01
C SER A 97 -53.47 1.57 -9.68
N SER A 98 -53.25 2.15 -8.50
CA SER A 98 -51.92 2.56 -8.06
C SER A 98 -51.14 1.32 -7.63
N CYS A 99 -49.98 1.07 -8.25
CA CYS A 99 -49.02 0.09 -7.75
C CYS A 99 -48.43 0.56 -6.40
N SER A 100 -48.06 -0.41 -5.56
CA SER A 100 -47.37 -0.15 -4.29
C SER A 100 -46.08 0.66 -4.54
N PHE A 101 -45.59 1.36 -3.53
CA PHE A 101 -44.33 2.11 -3.68
C PHE A 101 -43.13 1.19 -3.93
N LYS A 102 -43.12 -0.01 -3.32
CA LYS A 102 -42.05 -1.01 -3.49
C LYS A 102 -42.00 -1.56 -4.92
N ASP A 103 -43.17 -1.80 -5.52
CA ASP A 103 -43.29 -2.44 -6.85
C ASP A 103 -43.30 -1.43 -8.01
N ALA A 104 -43.21 -0.12 -7.72
CA ALA A 104 -43.20 0.93 -8.74
C ALA A 104 -41.82 1.04 -9.43
N SER A 105 -41.81 1.44 -10.71
CA SER A 105 -40.56 1.74 -11.42
C SER A 105 -39.86 2.98 -10.82
N GLU A 106 -38.53 3.06 -10.94
CA GLU A 106 -37.74 4.19 -10.42
C GLU A 106 -38.23 5.57 -10.91
N LYS A 107 -38.64 5.67 -12.18
CA LYS A 107 -39.26 6.89 -12.74
C LYS A 107 -40.54 7.29 -12.00
N THR A 108 -41.33 6.31 -11.57
CA THR A 108 -42.59 6.52 -10.86
C THR A 108 -42.34 6.88 -9.40
N LYS A 109 -41.37 6.24 -8.73
CA LYS A 109 -40.94 6.57 -7.36
C LYS A 109 -40.42 8.01 -7.29
N ARG A 110 -39.54 8.42 -8.21
CA ARG A 110 -39.04 9.81 -8.30
C ARG A 110 -40.18 10.81 -8.48
N ARG A 111 -41.10 10.56 -9.43
CA ARG A 111 -42.27 11.44 -9.64
C ARG A 111 -43.14 11.60 -8.40
N ARG A 112 -43.33 10.53 -7.61
CA ARG A 112 -44.10 10.56 -6.35
C ARG A 112 -43.36 11.28 -5.22
N LEU A 113 -42.02 11.24 -5.22
CA LEU A 113 -41.16 11.87 -4.21
C LEU A 113 -40.72 13.30 -4.56
N ASN A 114 -41.01 13.80 -5.77
CA ASN A 114 -40.59 15.13 -6.22
C ASN A 114 -40.99 16.24 -5.23
N ASP A 115 -42.19 16.17 -4.67
CA ASP A 115 -42.65 17.18 -3.70
C ASP A 115 -41.86 17.12 -2.39
N ILE A 116 -41.49 15.92 -1.94
CA ILE A 116 -40.69 15.72 -0.72
C ILE A 116 -39.25 16.20 -0.94
N ILE A 117 -38.67 15.86 -2.10
CA ILE A 117 -37.30 16.25 -2.47
C ILE A 117 -37.16 17.77 -2.60
N ASN A 118 -38.18 18.46 -3.12
CA ASN A 118 -38.15 19.90 -3.32
C ASN A 118 -38.42 20.71 -2.04
N ASN A 119 -39.08 20.11 -1.04
CA ASN A 119 -39.53 20.83 0.15
C ASN A 119 -38.63 20.64 1.38
N PHE A 120 -37.79 19.60 1.42
CA PHE A 120 -36.98 19.26 2.60
C PHE A 120 -35.49 19.15 2.26
N SER A 121 -34.64 19.56 3.21
CA SER A 121 -33.19 19.42 3.09
C SER A 121 -32.72 17.97 3.27
N SER A 122 -31.52 17.65 2.78
CA SER A 122 -30.94 16.30 2.91
C SER A 122 -30.79 15.83 4.36
N ASP A 123 -30.44 16.75 5.26
CA ASP A 123 -30.27 16.45 6.69
C ASP A 123 -31.61 16.15 7.37
N GLU A 124 -32.67 16.91 7.06
CA GLU A 124 -34.03 16.67 7.55
C GLU A 124 -34.58 15.32 7.04
N LEU A 125 -34.27 14.95 5.80
CA LEU A 125 -34.67 13.67 5.21
C LEU A 125 -33.93 12.49 5.85
N LEU A 126 -32.62 12.62 6.11
CA LEU A 126 -31.85 11.58 6.81
C LEU A 126 -32.30 11.42 8.26
N HIS A 127 -32.54 12.52 8.96
CA HIS A 127 -33.00 12.50 10.34
C HIS A 127 -34.41 11.94 10.48
N SER A 128 -35.34 12.34 9.59
CA SER A 128 -36.70 11.81 9.57
C SER A 128 -36.74 10.32 9.20
N ALA A 129 -35.90 9.86 8.26
CA ALA A 129 -35.74 8.44 7.93
C ALA A 129 -35.24 7.63 9.14
N ARG A 130 -34.23 8.13 9.86
CA ARG A 130 -33.73 7.53 11.10
C ARG A 130 -34.82 7.41 12.16
N PHE A 131 -35.61 8.47 12.36
CA PHE A 131 -36.69 8.48 13.34
C PHE A 131 -37.82 7.51 12.97
N LYS A 132 -38.18 7.46 11.68
CA LYS A 132 -39.19 6.53 11.17
C LYS A 132 -38.79 5.06 11.38
N LEU A 133 -37.54 4.71 11.12
CA LEU A 133 -37.00 3.35 11.32
C LEU A 133 -36.98 2.95 12.80
N ARG A 134 -36.67 3.88 13.72
CA ARG A 134 -36.77 3.63 15.17
C ARG A 134 -38.20 3.36 15.62
N ASN A 135 -39.16 4.13 15.12
CA ASN A 135 -40.58 3.93 15.43
C ASN A 135 -41.13 2.61 14.86
N GLU A 136 -40.49 2.07 13.82
CA GLU A 136 -40.76 0.74 13.26
C GLU A 136 -39.97 -0.38 13.95
N TYR A 137 -39.30 -0.08 15.07
CA TYR A 137 -38.44 -1.01 15.84
C TYR A 137 -37.26 -1.58 15.04
N ASN A 138 -36.89 -0.97 13.91
CA ASN A 138 -35.74 -1.36 13.10
C ASN A 138 -34.49 -0.57 13.53
N TYR A 139 -33.97 -0.95 14.69
CA TYR A 139 -32.86 -0.25 15.33
C TYR A 139 -31.53 -0.36 14.56
N GLU A 140 -31.28 -1.47 13.87
CA GLU A 140 -30.07 -1.66 13.05
C GLU A 140 -30.05 -0.74 11.84
N ALA A 141 -31.15 -0.67 11.07
CA ALA A 141 -31.23 0.25 9.94
C ALA A 141 -31.15 1.72 10.38
N ALA A 142 -31.75 2.07 11.54
CA ALA A 142 -31.62 3.40 12.11
C ALA A 142 -30.18 3.74 12.54
N LYS A 143 -29.38 2.75 12.93
CA LYS A 143 -27.95 2.92 13.23
C LYS A 143 -27.14 3.18 11.96
N GLN A 144 -27.39 2.43 10.89
CA GLN A 144 -26.74 2.64 9.59
C GLN A 144 -27.03 4.05 9.01
N VAL A 145 -28.27 4.52 9.10
CA VAL A 145 -28.63 5.89 8.65
C VAL A 145 -27.93 6.96 9.51
N ALA A 146 -27.68 6.68 10.80
CA ALA A 146 -26.93 7.57 11.67
C ALA A 146 -25.44 7.63 11.28
N GLU A 147 -24.83 6.49 10.96
CA GLU A 147 -23.44 6.39 10.50
C GLU A 147 -23.20 7.12 9.16
N ILE A 148 -24.24 7.27 8.33
CA ILE A 148 -24.20 8.05 7.08
C ILE A 148 -24.32 9.56 7.35
N SER A 149 -25.08 9.95 8.37
CA SER A 149 -25.38 11.36 8.70
C SER A 149 -24.27 12.03 9.51
N GLU A 150 -23.54 11.27 10.31
CA GLU A 150 -22.34 11.73 10.99
C GLU A 150 -21.14 11.39 10.08
N PRO A 151 -20.20 12.31 9.80
CA PRO A 151 -18.97 11.99 9.08
C PRO A 151 -18.04 11.15 9.98
N SER A 152 -18.54 10.00 10.46
CA SER A 152 -17.74 9.01 11.17
C SER A 152 -16.88 8.30 10.13
N SER A 153 -15.59 8.62 10.15
CA SER A 153 -14.49 7.93 9.45
C SER A 153 -14.86 7.43 8.04
N GLN A 154 -14.65 8.26 7.02
CA GLN A 154 -14.46 7.74 5.65
C GLN A 154 -13.46 6.58 5.75
N PHE A 155 -13.90 5.34 5.47
CA PHE A 155 -13.04 4.17 5.51
C PHE A 155 -11.75 4.49 4.75
N LYS A 156 -10.62 4.56 5.45
CA LYS A 156 -9.34 4.92 4.85
C LYS A 156 -8.94 3.78 3.92
N LYS A 157 -9.16 4.00 2.61
CA LYS A 157 -8.73 3.07 1.56
C LYS A 157 -7.22 3.09 1.49
N TYR A 158 -6.62 1.95 1.15
CA TYR A 158 -5.20 1.90 0.89
C TYR A 158 -4.90 2.67 -0.40
N THR A 159 -3.87 3.51 -0.32
CA THR A 159 -3.25 4.05 -1.54
C THR A 159 -2.47 2.94 -2.25
N PRO A 160 -2.21 3.06 -3.56
CA PRO A 160 -1.42 2.08 -4.29
C PRO A 160 -0.02 1.83 -3.71
N ASN A 161 0.56 2.80 -2.99
CA ASN A 161 1.86 2.66 -2.35
C ASN A 161 1.76 1.97 -0.98
N GLU A 162 0.75 2.29 -0.16
CA GLU A 162 0.48 1.56 1.10
C GLU A 162 0.16 0.09 0.80
N ASP A 163 -0.59 -0.19 -0.28
CA ASP A 163 -0.87 -1.58 -0.68
C ASP A 163 0.34 -2.30 -1.27
N LEU A 164 1.22 -1.57 -1.97
CA LEU A 164 2.48 -2.12 -2.44
C LEU A 164 3.37 -2.48 -1.26
N GLU A 165 3.45 -1.63 -0.24
CA GLU A 165 4.14 -1.89 1.01
C GLU A 165 3.60 -3.16 1.69
N LEU A 166 2.28 -3.26 1.86
CA LEU A 166 1.60 -4.42 2.43
C LEU A 166 1.94 -5.73 1.67
N ILE A 167 2.04 -5.69 0.34
CA ILE A 167 2.44 -6.83 -0.49
C ILE A 167 3.89 -7.26 -0.24
N ILE A 168 4.79 -6.29 -0.03
CA ILE A 168 6.20 -6.58 0.21
C ILE A 168 6.38 -7.15 1.62
N ASP A 169 5.83 -6.48 2.64
CA ASP A 169 5.99 -6.84 4.04
C ASP A 169 5.26 -8.16 4.37
N GLY A 170 4.02 -8.29 3.91
CA GLY A 170 3.23 -9.52 4.04
C GLY A 170 3.71 -10.68 3.16
N GLY A 171 4.77 -10.50 2.35
CA GLY A 171 5.29 -11.55 1.48
C GLY A 171 4.23 -12.11 0.52
N MET A 172 3.36 -11.26 -0.02
CA MET A 172 2.24 -11.71 -0.84
C MET A 172 2.61 -11.85 -2.32
N SER A 173 2.14 -12.95 -2.91
CA SER A 173 2.16 -13.13 -4.37
C SER A 173 1.03 -12.32 -5.03
N LYS A 174 1.08 -12.17 -6.35
CA LYS A 174 -0.01 -11.53 -7.11
C LYS A 174 -1.34 -12.25 -6.90
N SER A 175 -1.35 -13.58 -6.95
CA SER A 175 -2.58 -14.37 -6.80
C SER A 175 -3.14 -14.25 -5.38
N THR A 176 -2.27 -14.31 -4.36
CA THR A 176 -2.67 -14.12 -2.95
C THR A 176 -3.33 -12.77 -2.74
N TYR A 177 -2.71 -11.70 -3.26
CA TYR A 177 -3.27 -10.35 -3.16
C TYR A 177 -4.62 -10.24 -3.89
N GLN A 178 -4.73 -10.80 -5.10
CA GLN A 178 -5.98 -10.79 -5.87
C GLN A 178 -7.08 -11.57 -5.16
N LEU A 179 -6.76 -12.70 -4.53
CA LEU A 179 -7.71 -13.48 -3.74
C LEU A 179 -8.22 -12.67 -2.54
N MET A 180 -7.32 -12.06 -1.77
CA MET A 180 -7.66 -11.19 -0.64
C MET A 180 -8.56 -10.03 -1.08
N ARG A 181 -8.19 -9.33 -2.15
CA ARG A 181 -8.97 -8.24 -2.71
C ARG A 181 -10.36 -8.71 -3.15
N ASN A 182 -10.44 -9.79 -3.94
CA ASN A 182 -11.71 -10.29 -4.43
C ASN A 182 -12.64 -10.71 -3.28
N GLY A 183 -12.10 -11.34 -2.23
CA GLY A 183 -12.88 -11.67 -1.03
C GLY A 183 -13.42 -10.44 -0.29
N ALA A 184 -12.72 -9.30 -0.33
CA ALA A 184 -13.22 -8.03 0.20
C ALA A 184 -14.29 -7.42 -0.73
N GLU A 185 -14.08 -7.46 -2.05
CA GLU A 185 -15.03 -6.97 -3.05
C GLU A 185 -16.35 -7.76 -3.02
N GLU A 186 -16.32 -9.08 -2.79
CA GLU A 186 -17.50 -9.94 -2.59
C GLU A 186 -18.36 -9.53 -1.37
N ARG A 187 -17.78 -8.77 -0.45
CA ARG A 187 -18.44 -8.26 0.77
C ARG A 187 -18.71 -6.76 0.68
N ASP A 188 -18.72 -6.20 -0.54
CA ASP A 188 -18.86 -4.77 -0.83
C ASP A 188 -17.85 -3.87 -0.09
N CYS A 189 -16.69 -4.43 0.27
CA CYS A 189 -15.61 -3.73 0.97
C CYS A 189 -14.51 -3.31 -0.02
N HIS A 190 -14.67 -2.12 -0.61
CA HIS A 190 -13.73 -1.55 -1.59
C HIS A 190 -12.48 -0.90 -0.96
N ILE A 191 -11.74 -1.67 -0.16
CA ILE A 191 -10.60 -1.19 0.63
C ILE A 191 -9.29 -1.18 -0.17
N TYR A 192 -9.07 -2.21 -0.99
CA TYR A 192 -7.82 -2.47 -1.70
C TYR A 192 -7.86 -1.99 -3.17
N PRO A 193 -6.89 -1.18 -3.65
CA PRO A 193 -6.78 -0.79 -5.06
C PRO A 193 -6.69 -1.98 -6.02
N SER A 194 -6.93 -1.73 -7.30
CA SER A 194 -6.71 -2.78 -8.30
C SER A 194 -5.21 -3.11 -8.44
N TYR A 195 -4.88 -4.36 -8.80
CA TYR A 195 -3.48 -4.75 -9.05
C TYR A 195 -2.83 -3.93 -10.18
N ASN A 196 -3.62 -3.39 -11.12
CA ASN A 196 -3.10 -2.52 -12.17
C ASN A 196 -2.53 -1.21 -11.58
N ASN A 197 -3.18 -0.65 -10.56
CA ASN A 197 -2.68 0.54 -9.87
C ASN A 197 -1.39 0.24 -9.11
N ILE A 198 -1.30 -0.92 -8.46
CA ILE A 198 -0.07 -1.38 -7.80
C ILE A 198 1.05 -1.58 -8.82
N ARG A 199 0.74 -2.15 -10.00
CA ARG A 199 1.73 -2.31 -11.08
C ARG A 199 2.29 -0.96 -11.53
N LEU A 200 1.45 0.07 -11.62
CA LEU A 200 1.89 1.43 -11.93
C LEU A 200 2.78 2.00 -10.81
N SER A 201 2.46 1.74 -9.53
CA SER A 201 3.34 2.11 -8.42
C SER A 201 4.68 1.39 -8.47
N LYS A 202 4.70 0.07 -8.75
CA LYS A 202 5.94 -0.69 -8.95
C LYS A 202 6.81 -0.11 -10.06
N ALA A 203 6.19 0.28 -11.18
CA ALA A 203 6.92 0.87 -12.31
C ALA A 203 7.63 2.19 -11.94
N LYS A 204 7.12 2.93 -10.95
CA LYS A 204 7.76 4.16 -10.45
C LYS A 204 9.03 3.89 -9.62
N CYS A 205 9.18 2.67 -9.10
CA CYS A 205 10.33 2.24 -8.31
C CYS A 205 11.47 1.68 -9.17
N TYR A 206 11.32 1.67 -10.49
CA TYR A 206 12.32 1.11 -11.40
C TYR A 206 13.17 2.22 -12.02
N PRO A 207 14.51 2.13 -11.96
CA PRO A 207 15.40 3.01 -12.69
C PRO A 207 15.31 2.73 -14.20
N GLU A 208 15.76 3.70 -14.99
CA GLU A 208 15.86 3.54 -16.44
C GLU A 208 17.02 2.59 -16.80
N ASN A 209 16.93 1.95 -17.97
CA ASN A 209 17.99 1.10 -18.56
C ASN A 209 18.40 -0.11 -17.71
N ILE A 210 17.43 -0.89 -17.22
CA ILE A 210 17.70 -2.19 -16.60
C ILE A 210 18.04 -3.22 -17.70
N PHE A 211 19.26 -3.76 -17.65
CA PHE A 211 19.71 -4.83 -18.54
C PHE A 211 19.54 -6.18 -17.85
N VAL A 212 18.95 -7.13 -18.59
CA VAL A 212 18.70 -8.49 -18.10
C VAL A 212 19.00 -9.47 -19.21
N ASP A 213 19.86 -10.43 -18.90
CA ASP A 213 20.16 -11.58 -19.74
C ASP A 213 20.00 -12.89 -18.93
N ASP A 214 20.37 -14.02 -19.53
CA ASP A 214 20.24 -15.34 -18.91
C ASP A 214 21.14 -15.58 -17.70
N TYR A 215 22.23 -14.81 -17.57
CA TYR A 215 23.29 -15.01 -16.58
C TYR A 215 23.44 -13.83 -15.61
N SER A 216 22.95 -12.66 -15.99
CA SER A 216 23.17 -11.41 -15.27
C SER A 216 21.96 -10.48 -15.37
N ALA A 217 21.80 -9.65 -14.35
CA ALA A 217 20.92 -8.50 -14.39
C ALA A 217 21.63 -7.33 -13.70
N HIS A 218 21.70 -6.20 -14.39
CA HIS A 218 22.45 -5.05 -13.91
C HIS A 218 21.78 -3.74 -14.33
N VAL A 219 22.01 -2.73 -13.51
CA VAL A 219 21.56 -1.36 -13.74
C VAL A 219 22.81 -0.48 -13.79
N PRO A 220 22.97 0.41 -14.79
CA PRO A 220 24.05 1.36 -14.82
C PRO A 220 24.06 2.19 -13.52
N LEU A 221 25.22 2.26 -12.87
CA LEU A 221 25.34 2.88 -11.55
C LEU A 221 24.86 4.34 -11.54
N GLN A 222 25.10 5.08 -12.62
CA GLN A 222 24.64 6.46 -12.77
C GLN A 222 23.10 6.57 -12.80
N GLU A 223 22.41 5.63 -13.46
CA GLU A 223 20.95 5.62 -13.54
C GLU A 223 20.32 5.21 -12.20
N LEU A 224 20.94 4.26 -11.50
CA LEU A 224 20.56 3.92 -10.13
C LEU A 224 20.70 5.13 -9.21
N PHE A 225 21.83 5.84 -9.24
CA PHE A 225 22.02 7.04 -8.43
C PHE A 225 21.01 8.14 -8.74
N LYS A 226 20.80 8.46 -10.02
CA LYS A 226 19.79 9.46 -10.43
C LYS A 226 18.41 9.10 -9.89
N HIS A 227 18.02 7.84 -10.03
CA HIS A 227 16.72 7.34 -9.56
C HIS A 227 16.58 7.44 -8.04
N THR A 228 17.56 6.92 -7.29
CA THR A 228 17.55 6.96 -5.82
C THR A 228 17.55 8.41 -5.30
N VAL A 229 18.38 9.30 -5.86
CA VAL A 229 18.40 10.73 -5.47
C VAL A 229 17.06 11.39 -5.73
N LYS A 230 16.45 11.14 -6.90
CA LYS A 230 15.14 11.70 -7.25
C LYS A 230 14.07 11.30 -6.23
N ILE A 231 14.05 10.02 -5.83
CA ILE A 231 13.10 9.52 -4.83
C ILE A 231 13.38 10.13 -3.45
N LEU A 232 14.64 10.14 -3.01
CA LEU A 232 15.03 10.73 -1.72
C LEU A 232 14.64 12.21 -1.62
N CYS A 233 14.85 12.98 -2.70
CA CYS A 233 14.44 14.38 -2.75
C CYS A 233 12.93 14.54 -2.65
N ALA A 234 12.15 13.62 -3.23
CA ALA A 234 10.69 13.64 -3.13
C ALA A 234 10.21 13.31 -1.71
N VAL A 235 10.81 12.32 -1.04
CA VAL A 235 10.48 11.95 0.34
C VAL A 235 10.84 13.07 1.32
N GLN A 236 12.03 13.66 1.14
CA GLN A 236 12.55 14.70 2.03
C GLN A 236 12.16 16.12 1.59
N ALA A 237 11.28 16.27 0.59
CA ALA A 237 10.87 17.57 0.07
C ALA A 237 10.44 18.56 1.18
N PRO A 238 9.66 18.17 2.21
CA PRO A 238 9.30 19.08 3.30
C PRO A 238 10.53 19.61 4.06
N VAL A 239 11.50 18.74 4.37
CA VAL A 239 12.73 19.09 5.10
C VAL A 239 13.68 19.91 4.24
N ILE A 240 13.82 19.54 2.96
CA ILE A 240 14.64 20.29 2.02
C ILE A 240 14.06 21.69 1.85
N SER A 241 12.74 21.83 1.77
CA SER A 241 12.07 23.11 1.55
C SER A 241 12.29 24.13 2.68
N THR A 242 12.46 23.67 3.91
CA THR A 242 12.74 24.54 5.07
C THR A 242 14.22 24.94 5.17
N MET A 243 15.12 24.23 4.48
CA MET A 243 16.56 24.50 4.45
C MET A 243 17.02 25.28 3.21
N LEU A 244 16.10 25.62 2.29
CA LEU A 244 16.43 26.16 0.96
C LEU A 244 17.07 27.57 0.95
N ASP A 245 17.04 28.32 2.05
CA ASP A 245 17.68 29.63 2.12
C ASP A 245 19.22 29.49 2.10
N GLY A 246 19.80 29.47 0.89
CA GLY A 246 21.26 29.51 0.64
C GLY A 246 21.92 28.19 0.26
N LEU A 247 21.15 27.11 0.05
CA LEU A 247 21.70 25.78 -0.22
C LEU A 247 22.04 25.58 -1.71
N THR A 248 23.32 25.71 -2.06
CA THR A 248 23.81 25.63 -3.47
C THR A 248 24.23 24.24 -3.92
N ARG A 249 24.54 23.33 -2.99
CA ARG A 249 25.00 21.97 -3.31
C ARG A 249 24.68 20.98 -2.19
N LEU A 250 23.86 20.00 -2.53
CA LEU A 250 23.75 18.75 -1.78
C LEU A 250 24.71 17.74 -2.38
N THR A 251 25.31 16.92 -1.54
CA THR A 251 26.12 15.81 -2.00
C THR A 251 25.41 14.54 -1.49
N LEU A 252 25.46 13.42 -2.20
CA LEU A 252 25.04 12.12 -1.68
C LEU A 252 26.25 11.22 -1.53
N ARG A 253 26.30 10.40 -0.47
CA ARG A 253 27.29 9.35 -0.34
C ARG A 253 26.68 8.06 0.16
N CYS A 254 27.27 6.99 -0.34
CA CYS A 254 26.71 5.66 -0.29
C CYS A 254 27.81 4.69 0.13
N LYS A 255 27.42 3.63 0.83
CA LYS A 255 28.22 2.41 0.86
C LYS A 255 27.86 1.54 -0.32
N ALA A 256 28.86 0.91 -0.90
CA ALA A 256 28.69 -0.19 -1.84
C ALA A 256 29.47 -1.38 -1.29
N GLY A 257 28.87 -2.56 -1.40
CA GLY A 257 29.52 -3.80 -1.06
C GLY A 257 29.12 -4.88 -2.04
N PHE A 258 29.89 -5.95 -2.07
CA PHE A 258 29.59 -7.13 -2.86
C PHE A 258 29.82 -8.37 -2.02
N ASP A 259 28.95 -9.35 -2.18
CA ASP A 259 29.02 -10.60 -1.44
C ASP A 259 28.59 -11.78 -2.33
N VAL A 260 29.11 -12.96 -2.00
CA VAL A 260 28.82 -14.21 -2.69
C VAL A 260 28.05 -15.14 -1.78
N ALA A 261 26.87 -15.56 -2.24
CA ALA A 261 26.07 -16.56 -1.55
C ALA A 261 26.04 -17.87 -2.34
N THR A 262 26.49 -18.96 -1.70
CA THR A 262 26.45 -20.34 -2.23
C THR A 262 25.16 -21.07 -1.79
N GLY A 263 24.94 -22.27 -2.35
CA GLY A 263 23.80 -23.12 -2.01
C GLY A 263 22.47 -22.55 -2.50
N GLN A 264 22.44 -22.18 -3.78
CA GLN A 264 21.24 -21.71 -4.48
C GLN A 264 20.47 -22.89 -5.08
N SER A 265 19.15 -22.80 -5.14
CA SER A 265 18.31 -23.81 -5.79
C SER A 265 18.64 -23.88 -7.29
N MET A 266 18.99 -25.08 -7.76
CA MET A 266 19.27 -25.33 -9.17
C MET A 266 17.96 -25.53 -9.93
N TYR A 267 17.76 -24.74 -10.99
CA TYR A 267 16.62 -24.91 -11.90
C TYR A 267 16.97 -25.86 -13.04
N LYS A 268 16.00 -26.69 -13.44
CA LYS A 268 16.11 -27.60 -14.59
C LYS A 268 16.05 -26.82 -15.91
N GLN A 269 17.08 -26.03 -16.18
CA GLN A 269 17.28 -25.21 -17.38
C GLN A 269 18.69 -25.46 -17.96
N ILE A 270 19.02 -24.82 -19.08
CA ILE A 270 20.11 -25.19 -20.02
C ILE A 270 21.53 -25.32 -19.37
N SER A 271 21.78 -24.79 -18.17
CA SER A 271 23.05 -24.98 -17.41
C SER A 271 22.86 -24.97 -15.87
N SER A 272 23.82 -25.46 -15.08
CA SER A 272 23.78 -25.35 -13.61
C SER A 272 24.40 -24.04 -13.10
N GLU A 273 23.84 -23.46 -12.03
CA GLU A 273 24.42 -22.33 -11.29
C GLU A 273 24.69 -22.75 -9.85
N GLU A 274 25.92 -22.61 -9.38
CA GLU A 274 26.34 -23.04 -8.03
C GLU A 274 26.51 -21.88 -7.04
N ALA A 275 26.84 -20.69 -7.55
CA ALA A 275 27.14 -19.51 -6.76
C ALA A 275 26.64 -18.25 -7.44
N MET A 276 26.40 -17.22 -6.63
CA MET A 276 25.86 -15.96 -7.10
C MET A 276 26.55 -14.79 -6.41
N PHE A 277 26.82 -13.77 -7.21
CA PHE A 277 27.48 -12.53 -6.80
C PHE A 277 26.48 -11.37 -6.83
N ILE A 278 26.29 -10.68 -5.71
CA ILE A 278 25.37 -9.54 -5.61
C ILE A 278 26.18 -8.29 -5.24
N THR A 279 25.92 -7.19 -5.94
CA THR A 279 26.39 -5.86 -5.55
C THR A 279 25.22 -5.06 -5.01
N CYS A 280 25.34 -4.55 -3.78
CA CYS A 280 24.34 -3.72 -3.12
C CYS A 280 24.89 -2.31 -2.87
N LEU A 281 24.03 -1.32 -3.00
CA LEU A 281 24.32 0.08 -2.71
C LEU A 281 23.30 0.58 -1.68
N ALA A 282 23.79 1.16 -0.58
CA ALA A 282 22.95 1.81 0.42
C ALA A 282 23.36 3.28 0.58
N PRO A 283 22.44 4.25 0.42
CA PRO A 283 22.71 5.64 0.77
C PRO A 283 22.85 5.76 2.29
N LEU A 284 23.88 6.47 2.75
CA LEU A 284 24.17 6.61 4.18
C LEU A 284 24.22 8.10 4.57
N GLU A 285 25.29 8.82 4.21
CA GLU A 285 25.49 10.25 4.46
C GLU A 285 26.83 10.74 3.87
N LEU A 286 27.11 12.04 3.94
CA LEU A 286 28.22 12.76 3.32
C LEU A 286 29.57 12.84 4.05
N LYS A 287 30.42 11.81 3.96
CA LYS A 287 31.82 11.79 3.44
C LYS A 287 32.36 10.31 3.41
N LEU A 288 33.62 9.94 3.06
CA LEU A 288 34.12 8.76 2.25
C LEU A 288 35.64 8.43 2.22
N LYS A 289 36.16 7.38 2.88
CA LYS A 289 37.23 6.45 2.38
C LYS A 289 37.67 5.35 3.41
N TYR A 290 37.34 4.09 3.06
CA TYR A 290 37.73 2.76 3.65
C TYR A 290 37.22 2.42 5.04
N GLY A 291 36.69 1.22 5.32
CA GLY A 291 36.11 0.83 6.62
C GLY A 291 36.58 -0.50 7.22
N LEU A 292 36.12 -0.79 8.44
CA LEU A 292 36.25 -2.08 9.14
C LEU A 292 34.95 -2.87 9.00
N SER A 293 35.06 -4.18 8.81
CA SER A 293 33.91 -5.07 8.72
C SER A 293 33.56 -5.57 10.13
N SER A 294 32.38 -5.18 10.64
CA SER A 294 31.99 -5.48 12.03
C SER A 294 31.53 -6.93 12.19
N LEU A 295 30.84 -7.51 11.20
CA LEU A 295 30.38 -8.89 11.27
C LEU A 295 31.54 -9.87 11.30
N HIS A 296 32.48 -9.73 10.37
CA HIS A 296 33.65 -10.59 10.35
C HIS A 296 34.55 -10.35 11.57
N ALA A 297 34.49 -9.18 12.22
CA ALA A 297 35.17 -9.00 13.50
C ALA A 297 34.66 -10.00 14.54
N TRP A 298 33.34 -10.08 14.75
CA TRP A 298 32.74 -11.03 15.70
C TRP A 298 33.17 -12.48 15.42
N ILE A 299 33.06 -12.91 14.15
CA ILE A 299 33.41 -14.28 13.74
C ILE A 299 34.90 -14.56 13.96
N ARG A 300 35.79 -13.67 13.50
CA ARG A 300 37.26 -13.87 13.60
C ARG A 300 37.77 -13.83 15.04
N PHE A 301 37.21 -12.97 15.89
CA PHE A 301 37.51 -12.99 17.32
C PHE A 301 37.09 -14.31 17.95
N PHE A 302 35.89 -14.81 17.62
CA PHE A 302 35.39 -16.07 18.16
C PHE A 302 36.22 -17.27 17.70
N GLU A 303 36.52 -17.37 16.40
CA GLU A 303 37.39 -18.42 15.84
C GLU A 303 38.76 -18.44 16.51
N MET A 304 39.39 -17.28 16.70
CA MET A 304 40.68 -17.17 17.37
C MET A 304 40.60 -17.70 18.82
N VAL A 305 39.59 -17.28 19.57
CA VAL A 305 39.37 -17.69 20.95
C VAL A 305 39.12 -19.20 21.05
N LEU A 306 38.32 -19.78 20.14
CA LEU A 306 38.11 -21.22 20.04
C LEU A 306 39.42 -21.96 19.80
N HIS A 307 40.24 -21.51 18.86
CA HIS A 307 41.52 -22.13 18.55
C HIS A 307 42.53 -22.03 19.70
N ILE A 308 42.50 -20.96 20.49
CA ILE A 308 43.29 -20.86 21.72
C ILE A 308 42.80 -21.90 22.73
N GLY A 309 41.49 -22.00 22.96
CA GLY A 309 40.91 -23.01 23.85
C GLY A 309 41.24 -24.45 23.43
N TYR A 310 41.20 -24.75 22.13
CA TYR A 310 41.55 -26.08 21.61
C TYR A 310 43.02 -26.45 21.81
N LYS A 311 43.91 -25.46 21.89
CA LYS A 311 45.36 -25.66 21.93
C LYS A 311 45.98 -25.30 23.28
N LEU A 312 45.15 -24.98 24.28
CA LEU A 312 45.61 -24.49 25.58
C LEU A 312 46.55 -25.47 26.29
N GLU A 313 46.32 -26.78 26.13
CA GLU A 313 47.13 -27.85 26.72
C GLU A 313 48.49 -28.03 26.01
N THR A 314 48.55 -27.75 24.70
CA THR A 314 49.79 -27.93 23.91
C THR A 314 50.61 -26.64 23.84
N GLN A 315 49.97 -25.48 24.00
CA GLN A 315 50.57 -24.14 23.87
C GLN A 315 51.42 -23.95 22.62
N LYS A 316 51.04 -24.61 21.52
CA LYS A 316 51.69 -24.49 20.21
C LYS A 316 50.73 -23.88 19.23
N TRP A 317 51.21 -22.91 18.44
CA TRP A 317 50.41 -22.35 17.36
C TRP A 317 50.08 -23.40 16.28
N GLN A 318 51.05 -24.23 15.88
CA GLN A 318 50.88 -25.29 14.90
C GLN A 318 50.92 -26.69 15.54
N SER A 319 49.87 -27.46 15.31
CA SER A 319 49.76 -28.87 15.75
C SER A 319 50.22 -29.79 14.60
N ARG A 320 51.54 -29.94 14.42
CA ARG A 320 52.11 -30.77 13.35
C ARG A 320 52.23 -32.24 13.74
N ALA A 321 52.56 -32.52 15.01
CA ALA A 321 52.68 -33.88 15.53
C ALA A 321 51.32 -34.59 15.58
N ILE A 322 51.33 -35.92 15.46
CA ILE A 322 50.12 -36.74 15.48
C ILE A 322 49.43 -36.65 16.84
N GLU A 323 50.20 -36.71 17.92
CA GLU A 323 49.74 -36.56 19.30
C GLU A 323 49.05 -35.21 19.55
N ASP A 324 49.66 -34.10 19.09
CA ASP A 324 49.09 -32.76 19.21
C ASP A 324 47.74 -32.65 18.46
N LYS A 325 47.59 -33.32 17.30
CA LYS A 325 46.34 -33.32 16.52
C LYS A 325 45.25 -34.12 17.21
N GLU A 326 45.59 -35.26 17.79
CA GLU A 326 44.64 -36.10 18.50
C GLU A 326 44.11 -35.40 19.76
N ASN A 327 45.01 -34.76 20.53
CA ASN A 327 44.60 -33.96 21.69
C ASN A 327 43.64 -32.82 21.26
N VAL A 328 44.02 -32.03 20.25
CA VAL A 328 43.16 -30.95 19.73
C VAL A 328 41.78 -31.47 19.30
N MET A 329 41.71 -32.66 18.68
CA MET A 329 40.45 -33.27 18.28
C MET A 329 39.58 -33.67 19.48
N GLN A 330 40.18 -34.26 20.53
CA GLN A 330 39.48 -34.64 21.76
C GLN A 330 38.96 -33.40 22.51
N VAL A 331 39.81 -32.38 22.68
CA VAL A 331 39.44 -31.11 23.33
C VAL A 331 38.36 -30.37 22.54
N LYS A 332 38.46 -30.36 21.20
CA LYS A 332 37.43 -29.78 20.32
C LYS A 332 36.07 -30.46 20.55
N LYS A 333 36.02 -31.80 20.57
CA LYS A 333 34.78 -32.55 20.84
C LYS A 333 34.20 -32.21 22.21
N ARG A 334 35.03 -32.16 23.26
CA ARG A 334 34.60 -31.76 24.62
C ARG A 334 33.94 -30.39 24.61
N ILE A 335 34.64 -29.40 24.05
CA ILE A 335 34.17 -28.01 24.00
C ILE A 335 32.86 -27.92 23.19
N GLN A 336 32.76 -28.61 22.05
CA GLN A 336 31.52 -28.63 21.26
C GLN A 336 30.33 -29.17 22.06
N THR A 337 30.52 -30.26 22.82
CA THR A 337 29.48 -30.82 23.69
C THR A 337 29.13 -29.87 24.84
N GLU A 338 30.11 -29.22 25.46
CA GLU A 338 29.86 -28.27 26.54
C GLU A 338 29.11 -27.02 26.06
N PHE A 339 29.47 -26.46 24.89
CA PHE A 339 28.70 -25.35 24.29
C PHE A 339 27.25 -25.72 23.98
N MET A 340 27.02 -26.94 23.47
CA MET A 340 25.67 -27.42 23.19
C MET A 340 24.87 -27.62 24.48
N ASN A 341 25.45 -28.28 25.49
CA ASN A 341 24.74 -28.62 26.72
C ASN A 341 24.49 -27.40 27.62
N GLN A 342 25.46 -26.49 27.74
CA GLN A 342 25.35 -25.35 28.66
C GLN A 342 24.74 -24.11 28.01
N MET A 343 24.95 -23.90 26.70
CA MET A 343 24.52 -22.68 26.01
C MET A 343 23.61 -22.92 24.81
N GLY A 344 23.32 -24.18 24.44
CA GLY A 344 22.51 -24.50 23.27
C GLY A 344 23.18 -24.11 21.94
N LEU A 345 24.50 -23.89 21.93
CA LEU A 345 25.22 -23.39 20.76
C LEU A 345 25.93 -24.52 20.01
N VAL A 346 25.72 -24.57 18.70
CA VAL A 346 26.42 -25.49 17.80
C VAL A 346 27.65 -24.80 17.22
N VAL A 347 28.84 -25.17 17.69
CA VAL A 347 30.10 -24.47 17.39
C VAL A 347 31.04 -25.33 16.53
N ASP A 348 31.66 -24.71 15.52
CA ASP A 348 32.71 -25.28 14.67
C ASP A 348 32.34 -26.62 13.98
N PHE A 349 31.08 -26.74 13.59
CA PHE A 349 30.57 -27.83 12.73
C PHE A 349 30.50 -27.37 11.27
N PRO A 350 30.90 -28.21 10.30
CA PRO A 350 30.71 -27.91 8.88
C PRO A 350 29.21 -27.89 8.55
N LYS A 351 28.77 -26.89 7.78
CA LYS A 351 27.39 -26.84 7.28
C LYS A 351 27.18 -27.88 6.17
N SER A 352 26.01 -28.51 6.14
CA SER A 352 25.58 -29.43 5.08
C SER A 352 25.46 -28.66 3.76
N GLY A 353 26.48 -28.79 2.89
CA GLY A 353 26.60 -28.01 1.64
C GLY A 353 28.02 -27.61 1.25
N GLY A 354 29.03 -27.90 2.10
CA GLY A 354 30.45 -27.84 1.72
C GLY A 354 31.15 -26.49 1.88
N SER A 355 30.42 -25.40 2.18
CA SER A 355 31.03 -24.09 2.45
C SER A 355 30.57 -23.49 3.79
N GLY A 356 31.52 -23.23 4.68
CA GLY A 356 31.31 -22.52 5.95
C GLY A 356 31.18 -23.41 7.19
N THR A 357 31.42 -22.81 8.36
CA THR A 357 31.24 -23.43 9.68
C THR A 357 29.98 -22.91 10.37
N SER A 358 29.52 -23.56 11.43
CA SER A 358 28.42 -23.09 12.30
C SER A 358 28.77 -21.84 13.13
N ASN A 359 29.99 -21.32 13.01
CA ASN A 359 30.44 -20.07 13.61
C ASN A 359 29.93 -18.87 12.81
N ASP A 360 28.62 -18.68 12.76
CA ASP A 360 28.06 -17.44 12.20
C ASP A 360 28.04 -16.31 13.22
N GLY A 361 27.67 -15.11 12.77
CA GLY A 361 27.63 -13.92 13.62
C GLY A 361 26.71 -14.06 14.83
N ASN A 362 25.66 -14.88 14.76
CA ASN A 362 24.75 -15.07 15.90
C ASN A 362 25.40 -15.94 16.97
N THR A 363 26.03 -17.05 16.58
CA THR A 363 26.80 -17.90 17.49
C THR A 363 27.90 -17.10 18.20
N ALA A 364 28.65 -16.28 17.44
CA ALA A 364 29.71 -15.44 18.01
C ALA A 364 29.17 -14.40 19.02
N ARG A 365 28.10 -13.67 18.68
CA ARG A 365 27.48 -12.68 19.58
C ARG A 365 26.97 -13.31 20.86
N GLN A 366 26.29 -14.46 20.78
CA GLN A 366 25.78 -15.16 21.96
C GLN A 366 26.92 -15.69 22.85
N ALA A 367 28.01 -16.19 22.26
CA ALA A 367 29.17 -16.65 23.01
C ALA A 367 29.87 -15.51 23.77
N PHE A 368 30.05 -14.35 23.14
CA PHE A 368 30.68 -13.20 23.81
C PHE A 368 29.74 -12.47 24.78
N ALA A 369 28.43 -12.45 24.54
CA ALA A 369 27.48 -11.92 25.52
C ALA A 369 27.54 -12.72 26.83
N ASN A 370 27.73 -14.04 26.75
CA ASN A 370 27.93 -14.93 27.88
C ASN A 370 29.42 -15.23 28.13
N TYR A 371 30.27 -14.19 28.11
CA TYR A 371 31.73 -14.33 28.19
C TYR A 371 32.22 -15.14 29.40
N GLN A 372 31.52 -15.08 30.54
CA GLN A 372 31.82 -15.86 31.76
C GLN A 372 31.71 -17.38 31.52
N SER A 373 30.60 -17.81 30.93
CA SER A 373 30.37 -19.22 30.62
C SER A 373 31.33 -19.68 29.53
N THR A 374 31.54 -18.85 28.51
CA THR A 374 32.52 -19.10 27.44
C THR A 374 33.95 -19.23 27.98
N ALA A 375 34.37 -18.39 28.92
CA ALA A 375 35.66 -18.47 29.59
C ALA A 375 35.84 -19.81 30.30
N LYS A 376 34.81 -20.26 31.04
CA LYS A 376 34.83 -21.53 31.78
C LYS A 376 34.94 -22.74 30.84
N ILE A 377 34.12 -22.78 29.78
CA ILE A 377 34.12 -23.87 28.79
C ILE A 377 35.48 -23.96 28.08
N LEU A 378 36.00 -22.82 27.62
CA LEU A 378 37.27 -22.77 26.88
C LEU A 378 38.51 -22.80 27.76
N LYS A 379 38.35 -22.62 29.07
CA LYS A 379 39.44 -22.40 30.04
C LYS A 379 40.34 -21.22 29.67
N VAL A 380 39.75 -20.19 29.07
CA VAL A 380 40.42 -18.94 28.66
C VAL A 380 40.16 -17.87 29.71
N ASP A 381 41.02 -16.86 29.78
CA ASP A 381 40.90 -15.74 30.70
C ASP A 381 39.59 -14.96 30.51
N GLU A 382 38.78 -14.89 31.55
CA GLU A 382 37.48 -14.20 31.54
C GLU A 382 37.63 -12.71 31.26
N THR A 383 38.65 -12.07 31.86
CA THR A 383 38.88 -10.62 31.72
C THR A 383 39.20 -10.27 30.26
N LEU A 384 40.01 -11.06 29.58
CA LEU A 384 40.29 -10.89 28.16
C LEU A 384 39.02 -11.00 27.29
N LEU A 385 38.15 -11.97 27.58
CA LEU A 385 36.89 -12.12 26.84
C LEU A 385 35.93 -10.96 27.08
N PHE A 386 35.89 -10.42 28.30
CA PHE A 386 35.15 -9.20 28.60
C PHE A 386 35.65 -8.02 27.75
N TYR A 387 36.97 -7.79 27.69
CA TYR A 387 37.55 -6.75 26.83
C TYR A 387 37.16 -6.93 25.36
N PHE A 388 37.26 -8.15 24.83
CA PHE A 388 36.87 -8.44 23.45
C PHE A 388 35.38 -8.19 23.20
N TYR A 389 34.51 -8.59 24.12
CA TYR A 389 33.08 -8.34 24.04
C TYR A 389 32.78 -6.84 23.96
N ILE A 390 33.33 -6.03 24.87
CA ILE A 390 33.09 -4.58 24.88
C ILE A 390 33.63 -3.90 23.61
N ILE A 391 34.81 -4.30 23.11
CA ILE A 391 35.36 -3.78 21.85
C ILE A 391 34.41 -4.06 20.69
N LEU A 392 33.91 -5.29 20.58
CA LEU A 392 33.02 -5.71 19.50
C LEU A 392 31.65 -5.03 19.58
N VAL A 393 31.07 -4.88 20.77
CA VAL A 393 29.82 -4.11 20.99
C VAL A 393 30.03 -2.65 20.57
N THR A 394 31.14 -2.04 20.97
CA THR A 394 31.44 -0.64 20.64
C THR A 394 31.53 -0.43 19.13
N LEU A 395 32.21 -1.33 18.41
CA LEU A 395 32.30 -1.29 16.94
C LEU A 395 30.95 -1.47 16.24
N SER A 396 30.05 -2.29 16.80
CA SER A 396 28.72 -2.57 16.26
C SER A 396 27.63 -1.56 16.68
N SER A 397 27.93 -0.65 17.61
CA SER A 397 26.93 0.22 18.26
C SER A 397 26.27 1.26 17.35
N GLY A 398 26.94 1.66 16.26
CA GLY A 398 26.45 2.70 15.36
C GLY A 398 26.57 4.14 15.90
N PHE A 399 27.18 4.33 17.07
CA PHE A 399 27.45 5.65 17.66
C PHE A 399 28.88 6.13 17.37
N GLU A 400 29.11 7.43 17.53
CA GLU A 400 30.46 7.98 17.51
C GLU A 400 31.28 7.42 18.69
N ILE A 401 32.53 7.05 18.40
CA ILE A 401 33.41 6.40 19.37
C ILE A 401 34.55 7.37 19.69
N ASP A 402 34.79 7.61 20.98
CA ASP A 402 35.99 8.31 21.42
C ASP A 402 37.23 7.47 21.10
N THR A 403 37.98 7.95 20.11
CA THR A 403 39.16 7.24 19.58
C THR A 403 40.30 7.12 20.59
N VAL A 404 40.40 8.03 21.56
CA VAL A 404 41.47 8.01 22.58
C VAL A 404 41.16 6.92 23.60
N GLN A 405 39.95 6.95 24.18
CA GLN A 405 39.51 5.94 25.14
C GLN A 405 39.50 4.54 24.51
N PHE A 406 39.00 4.43 23.27
CA PHE A 406 39.00 3.16 22.55
C PHE A 406 40.42 2.59 22.33
N LYS A 407 41.39 3.45 22.02
CA LYS A 407 42.79 3.04 21.87
C LYS A 407 43.37 2.48 23.17
N GLU A 408 43.18 3.18 24.28
CA GLU A 408 43.68 2.74 25.59
C GLU A 408 43.06 1.40 26.02
N PHE A 409 41.76 1.24 25.77
CA PHE A 409 41.03 0.00 26.03
C PHE A 409 41.58 -1.16 25.19
N CYS A 410 41.82 -0.95 23.89
CA CYS A 410 42.42 -1.96 23.00
C CYS A 410 43.86 -2.32 23.39
N ILE A 411 44.68 -1.33 23.78
CA ILE A 411 46.05 -1.58 24.24
C ILE A 411 46.06 -2.42 25.52
N THR A 412 45.12 -2.18 26.43
CA THR A 412 44.99 -2.96 27.66
C THR A 412 44.65 -4.42 27.34
N ALA A 413 43.69 -4.65 26.45
CA ALA A 413 43.34 -5.99 25.97
C ALA A 413 44.52 -6.67 25.25
N LEU A 414 45.26 -5.93 24.43
CA LEU A 414 46.44 -6.42 23.70
C LEU A 414 47.56 -6.84 24.64
N LYS A 415 47.87 -6.04 25.67
CA LYS A 415 48.88 -6.38 26.69
C LYS A 415 48.50 -7.65 27.43
N LEU A 416 47.23 -7.79 27.81
CA LEU A 416 46.71 -8.99 28.47
C LEU A 416 46.83 -10.22 27.55
N TYR A 417 46.45 -10.09 26.27
CA TYR A 417 46.62 -11.15 25.28
C TYR A 417 48.07 -11.60 25.14
N ILE A 418 49.00 -10.67 24.95
CA ILE A 418 50.44 -10.98 24.79
C ILE A 418 50.97 -11.67 26.05
N SER A 419 50.57 -11.21 27.24
CA SER A 419 51.06 -11.81 28.50
C SER A 419 50.63 -13.26 28.70
N LYS A 420 49.42 -13.64 28.25
CA LYS A 420 48.83 -14.97 28.50
C LYS A 420 48.92 -15.93 27.31
N TYR A 421 48.93 -15.41 26.09
CA TYR A 421 48.73 -16.17 24.86
C TYR A 421 49.75 -15.82 23.76
N SER A 422 50.95 -15.34 24.11
CA SER A 422 52.03 -15.01 23.16
C SER A 422 52.44 -16.16 22.24
N TRP A 423 52.20 -17.41 22.65
CA TRP A 423 52.47 -18.62 21.86
C TRP A 423 51.50 -18.83 20.70
N TYR A 424 50.37 -18.11 20.65
CA TYR A 424 49.41 -18.14 19.56
C TYR A 424 49.46 -16.83 18.75
N TYR A 425 49.73 -16.92 17.44
CA TYR A 425 49.73 -15.74 16.59
C TYR A 425 48.31 -15.19 16.40
N MET A 426 48.13 -13.92 16.70
CA MET A 426 46.86 -13.21 16.56
C MET A 426 46.39 -13.20 15.11
N ALA A 427 45.09 -13.43 14.91
CA ALA A 427 44.48 -13.34 13.58
C ALA A 427 44.60 -11.90 13.01
N GLN A 428 44.79 -11.77 11.70
CA GLN A 428 45.03 -10.48 11.05
C GLN A 428 43.92 -9.45 11.33
N SER A 429 42.66 -9.87 11.32
CA SER A 429 41.51 -9.00 11.63
C SER A 429 41.53 -8.52 13.09
N VAL A 430 41.89 -9.39 14.03
CA VAL A 430 41.99 -9.07 15.45
C VAL A 430 43.12 -8.08 15.68
N HIS A 431 44.28 -8.32 15.07
CA HIS A 431 45.42 -7.39 15.11
C HIS A 431 45.04 -6.01 14.53
N LYS A 432 44.40 -5.99 13.36
CA LYS A 432 43.94 -4.77 12.71
C LYS A 432 43.01 -3.96 13.63
N ILE A 433 42.14 -4.63 14.39
CA ILE A 433 41.22 -3.97 15.32
C ILE A 433 41.95 -3.48 16.57
N LEU A 434 42.72 -4.33 17.25
CA LEU A 434 43.37 -3.98 18.52
C LEU A 434 44.49 -2.94 18.34
N VAL A 435 45.23 -2.99 17.23
CA VAL A 435 46.38 -2.11 17.00
C VAL A 435 46.00 -0.90 16.14
N HIS A 436 45.27 -1.12 15.04
CA HIS A 436 44.96 -0.07 14.08
C HIS A 436 43.51 0.43 14.15
N GLY A 437 42.65 -0.18 14.96
CA GLY A 437 41.22 0.09 14.99
C GLY A 437 40.91 1.56 15.30
N HIS A 438 41.57 2.14 16.30
CA HIS A 438 41.41 3.54 16.65
C HIS A 438 41.75 4.50 15.49
N ALA A 439 42.82 4.19 14.73
CA ALA A 439 43.25 5.01 13.60
C ALA A 439 42.29 4.86 12.41
N ILE A 440 41.67 3.70 12.26
CA ILE A 440 40.65 3.46 11.23
C ILE A 440 39.37 4.21 11.60
N ILE A 441 38.91 4.14 12.86
CA ILE A 441 37.75 4.90 13.38
C ILE A 441 37.97 6.41 13.17
N ALA A 442 39.13 6.92 13.55
CA ALA A 442 39.46 8.35 13.38
C ALA A 442 39.45 8.83 11.92
N ARG A 443 39.63 7.92 10.96
CA ARG A 443 39.58 8.21 9.51
C ARG A 443 38.22 7.91 8.90
N GLN A 444 37.30 7.27 9.63
CA GLN A 444 35.94 7.05 9.18
C GLN A 444 35.12 8.32 9.27
N TYR A 445 34.14 8.44 8.38
CA TYR A 445 33.19 9.54 8.34
C TYR A 445 31.90 9.22 9.07
N LEU A 446 31.60 7.92 9.22
CA LEU A 446 30.43 7.41 9.89
C LEU A 446 30.86 6.36 10.91
N PRO A 447 30.09 6.20 11.99
CA PRO A 447 30.23 5.07 12.90
C PRO A 447 30.35 3.74 12.15
N ILE A 448 31.29 2.89 12.58
CA ILE A 448 31.60 1.61 11.90
C ILE A 448 30.36 0.72 11.80
N GLY A 449 29.50 0.71 12.82
CA GLY A 449 28.24 -0.05 12.80
C GLY A 449 27.34 0.29 11.59
N LEU A 450 27.28 1.57 11.17
CA LEU A 450 26.50 1.99 10.00
C LEU A 450 27.14 1.53 8.67
N MET A 451 28.47 1.38 8.68
CA MET A 451 29.27 0.91 7.54
C MET A 451 29.30 -0.61 7.41
N SER A 452 28.64 -1.34 8.31
CA SER A 452 28.58 -2.81 8.35
C SER A 452 28.01 -3.44 7.08
N GLU A 453 28.55 -4.61 6.75
CA GLU A 453 28.10 -5.53 5.70
C GLU A 453 26.88 -6.38 6.09
N GLU A 454 26.48 -6.39 7.37
CA GLU A 454 25.39 -7.25 7.87
C GLU A 454 24.07 -7.05 7.12
N ALA A 455 23.74 -5.80 6.80
CA ALA A 455 22.54 -5.47 6.04
C ALA A 455 22.57 -6.12 4.64
N GLN A 456 23.73 -6.17 4.01
CA GLN A 456 23.89 -6.79 2.70
C GLN A 456 23.82 -8.32 2.80
N GLU A 457 24.46 -8.93 3.79
CA GLU A 457 24.39 -10.38 3.97
C GLU A 457 22.95 -10.83 4.33
N ALA A 458 22.20 -10.03 5.07
CA ALA A 458 20.78 -10.27 5.31
C ALA A 458 19.97 -10.27 4.00
N CYS A 459 20.28 -9.38 3.04
CA CYS A 459 19.63 -9.36 1.74
C CYS A 459 19.84 -10.66 0.94
N ASN A 460 20.88 -11.45 1.20
CA ASN A 460 21.04 -12.76 0.56
C ASN A 460 19.89 -13.73 0.90
N LYS A 461 19.28 -13.59 2.09
CA LYS A 461 18.10 -14.38 2.49
C LYS A 461 16.86 -13.97 1.70
N ASP A 462 16.63 -12.66 1.62
CA ASP A 462 15.52 -12.10 0.84
C ASP A 462 15.66 -12.47 -0.64
N PHE A 463 16.88 -12.44 -1.15
CA PHE A 463 17.17 -12.86 -2.52
C PHE A 463 16.74 -14.31 -2.77
N LYS A 464 17.15 -15.26 -1.91
CA LYS A 464 16.79 -16.68 -2.05
C LYS A 464 15.27 -16.84 -2.08
N LYS A 465 14.58 -16.17 -1.15
CA LYS A 465 13.12 -16.15 -1.04
C LYS A 465 12.45 -15.52 -2.28
N PHE A 466 12.93 -14.37 -2.75
CA PHE A 466 12.41 -13.67 -3.92
C PHE A 466 12.58 -14.48 -5.19
N ARG A 467 13.73 -15.13 -5.33
CA ARG A 467 13.98 -16.03 -6.44
C ARG A 467 13.04 -17.22 -6.35
N GLU A 468 12.86 -17.88 -5.21
CA GLU A 468 12.01 -19.07 -5.10
C GLU A 468 10.52 -18.76 -5.30
N ASP A 469 9.98 -17.82 -4.54
CA ASP A 469 8.53 -17.65 -4.37
C ASP A 469 7.92 -16.52 -5.23
N PHE A 470 8.72 -15.53 -5.63
CA PHE A 470 8.22 -14.27 -6.20
C PHE A 470 8.67 -14.00 -7.65
N SER A 471 9.37 -14.95 -8.28
CA SER A 471 9.81 -14.83 -9.66
C SER A 471 9.09 -15.81 -10.58
N ARG A 472 8.84 -15.37 -11.83
CA ARG A 472 8.30 -16.24 -12.87
C ARG A 472 9.35 -17.27 -13.29
N LYS A 473 8.95 -18.55 -13.27
CA LYS A 473 9.80 -19.69 -13.66
C LYS A 473 9.69 -20.07 -15.14
N THR A 474 9.27 -19.13 -15.98
CA THR A 474 9.11 -19.30 -17.43
C THR A 474 10.46 -19.31 -18.15
N SER A 475 11.37 -18.42 -17.76
CA SER A 475 12.72 -18.29 -18.33
C SER A 475 13.68 -17.70 -17.31
N ARG A 476 15.00 -17.80 -17.54
CA ARG A 476 16.00 -17.13 -16.68
C ARG A 476 15.89 -15.62 -16.76
N ILE A 477 15.72 -15.09 -17.96
CA ILE A 477 15.51 -13.66 -18.20
C ILE A 477 14.33 -13.15 -17.36
N ASP A 478 13.20 -13.87 -17.35
CA ASP A 478 12.05 -13.50 -16.53
C ASP A 478 12.35 -13.61 -15.02
N THR A 479 13.05 -14.67 -14.60
CA THR A 479 13.46 -14.85 -13.20
C THR A 479 14.34 -13.71 -12.73
N ASN A 480 15.40 -13.40 -13.49
CA ASN A 480 16.37 -12.34 -13.19
C ASN A 480 15.70 -10.95 -13.21
N ARG A 481 14.79 -10.72 -14.16
CA ARG A 481 14.01 -9.48 -14.24
C ARG A 481 13.10 -9.29 -13.03
N ASP A 482 12.34 -10.32 -12.66
CA ASP A 482 11.44 -10.25 -11.51
C ASP A 482 12.18 -10.04 -10.20
N LEU A 483 13.35 -10.67 -10.08
CA LEU A 483 14.23 -10.59 -8.93
C LEU A 483 14.83 -9.19 -8.75
N VAL A 484 15.43 -8.61 -9.80
CA VAL A 484 15.92 -7.22 -9.75
C VAL A 484 14.79 -6.25 -9.45
N ASN A 485 13.63 -6.41 -10.10
CA ASN A 485 12.47 -5.56 -9.86
C ASN A 485 11.97 -5.66 -8.41
N ARG A 486 11.92 -6.87 -7.84
CA ARG A 486 11.49 -7.06 -6.45
C ARG A 486 12.47 -6.42 -5.47
N LEU A 487 13.78 -6.56 -5.72
CA LEU A 487 14.84 -5.92 -4.91
C LEU A 487 14.76 -4.39 -4.95
N LEU A 488 14.52 -3.82 -6.13
CA LEU A 488 14.35 -2.37 -6.30
C LEU A 488 13.13 -1.85 -5.54
N VAL A 489 11.99 -2.56 -5.62
CA VAL A 489 10.78 -2.17 -4.87
C VAL A 489 10.98 -2.35 -3.37
N SER A 490 11.65 -3.43 -2.92
CA SER A 490 11.88 -3.66 -1.50
C SER A 490 12.87 -2.68 -0.88
N SER A 491 13.72 -2.03 -1.68
CA SER A 491 14.69 -1.02 -1.24
C SER A 491 14.28 0.41 -1.59
N ASP A 492 13.10 0.61 -2.18
CA ASP A 492 12.59 1.92 -2.56
C ASP A 492 12.34 2.78 -1.29
N PRO A 493 12.93 3.99 -1.19
CA PRO A 493 12.79 4.83 0.00
C PRO A 493 11.35 5.25 0.32
N VAL A 494 10.49 5.47 -0.69
CA VAL A 494 9.08 5.81 -0.46
C VAL A 494 8.35 4.62 0.14
N ILE A 495 8.51 3.44 -0.45
CA ILE A 495 7.85 2.22 0.06
C ILE A 495 8.38 1.87 1.45
N THR A 496 9.69 2.00 1.66
CA THR A 496 10.32 1.73 2.95
C THR A 496 9.85 2.71 4.03
N SER A 497 9.60 3.98 3.68
CA SER A 497 9.06 4.99 4.63
C SER A 497 7.63 4.70 5.10
N LEU A 498 6.89 3.85 4.38
CA LEU A 498 5.53 3.45 4.73
C LEU A 498 5.49 2.19 5.61
N ARG A 499 6.62 1.47 5.74
CA ARG A 499 6.72 0.30 6.61
C ARG A 499 6.60 0.73 8.06
N LYS A 500 5.88 -0.08 8.84
CA LYS A 500 5.62 0.18 10.26
C LYS A 500 6.72 -0.33 11.17
#